data_AF-A0A7Y4XVV3-F1
#
_entry.id   AF-A0A7Y4XVV3-F1
#
_cell.length_a   1.000
_cell.length_b   1.000
_cell.length_c   1.000
_cell.angle_alpha   90.00
_cell.angle_beta   90.00
_cell.angle_gamma   90.00
#
_symmetry.space_group_name_H-M   'P 1'
#
loop_
_entity.id
_entity.type
_entity.pdbx_description
1 polymer ?
#
loop_
_entity_poly.entity_id
_entity_poly.type
_entity_poly.pdbx_seq_one_letter_code
_entity_poly.pdbx_strand_id
1 'polypeptide(L)'
;MKQATNFRLDEAILNTIGVLAKDLHTSKTNIVEKAVLQYAASLASNRNSLLQFAGSLNADDADTMLETIQQDKNRKDDDLHL
;
A
#
# COMPACT_ATOMS: atom_id res chain seq x y z
N MET A 1 -8.42 19.70 -11.33
CA MET A 1 -9.48 20.27 -10.46
C MET A 1 -9.87 19.21 -9.44
N LYS A 2 -10.03 19.54 -8.16
CA LYS A 2 -10.51 18.58 -7.16
C LYS A 2 -11.96 18.21 -7.49
N GLN A 3 -12.26 16.91 -7.61
CA GLN A 3 -13.62 16.43 -7.83
C GLN A 3 -14.33 16.28 -6.49
N ALA A 4 -15.51 16.90 -6.36
CA ALA A 4 -16.35 16.71 -5.19
C ALA A 4 -16.94 15.30 -5.23
N THR A 5 -16.77 14.55 -4.15
CA THR A 5 -17.31 13.19 -4.01
C THR A 5 -18.18 13.14 -2.75
N ASN A 6 -19.40 12.64 -2.90
CA ASN A 6 -20.32 12.43 -1.79
C ASN A 6 -20.30 10.96 -1.39
N PHE A 7 -20.17 10.69 -0.09
CA PHE A 7 -20.22 9.35 0.46
C PHE A 7 -20.96 9.37 1.79
N ARG A 8 -21.58 8.25 2.15
CA ARG A 8 -22.29 8.08 3.42
C ARG A 8 -21.38 7.35 4.40
N LEU A 9 -21.39 7.82 5.63
CA LEU A 9 -20.67 7.23 6.75
C LEU A 9 -21.63 6.98 7.89
N ASP A 10 -21.32 6.01 8.72
CA ASP A 10 -22.05 5.75 9.94
C ASP A 10 -21.91 6.92 10.93
N GLU A 11 -22.93 7.09 11.76
CA GLU A 11 -23.00 8.19 12.72
C GLU A 11 -21.79 8.22 13.68
N ALA A 12 -21.34 7.05 14.14
CA ALA A 12 -20.18 6.93 15.01
C ALA A 12 -18.90 7.49 14.35
N ILE A 13 -18.74 7.27 13.04
CA ILE A 13 -17.60 7.78 12.27
C ILE A 13 -17.71 9.29 12.09
N LEU A 14 -18.91 9.79 11.78
CA LEU A 14 -19.15 11.24 11.65
C LEU A 14 -18.87 11.98 12.96
N ASN A 15 -19.27 11.40 14.10
CA ASN A 15 -18.98 11.94 15.43
C ASN A 15 -17.48 11.98 15.69
N THR A 16 -16.76 10.89 15.40
CA THR A 16 -15.29 10.82 15.55
C THR A 16 -14.59 11.88 14.70
N ILE A 17 -14.96 12.00 13.42
CA ILE A 17 -14.41 13.05 12.52
C ILE A 17 -14.73 14.44 13.07
N GLY A 18 -15.91 14.63 13.67
CA GLY A 18 -16.32 15.89 14.27
C GLY A 18 -15.47 16.31 15.47
N VAL A 19 -15.19 15.37 16.37
CA VAL A 19 -14.30 15.59 17.52
C VAL A 19 -12.89 15.92 17.03
N LEU A 20 -12.33 15.09 16.13
CA LEU A 20 -10.99 15.31 15.57
C LEU A 20 -10.85 16.65 14.86
N ALA A 21 -11.85 17.06 14.09
CA ALA A 21 -11.86 18.35 13.41
C ALA A 21 -11.78 19.52 14.41
N LYS A 22 -12.48 19.39 15.55
CA LYS A 22 -12.44 20.39 16.62
C LYS A 22 -11.07 20.42 17.31
N ASP A 23 -10.57 19.26 17.71
CA ASP A 23 -9.33 19.13 18.48
C ASP A 23 -8.10 19.54 17.66
N LEU A 24 -8.10 19.25 16.36
CA LEU A 24 -7.01 19.57 15.44
C LEU A 24 -7.20 20.91 14.73
N HIS A 25 -8.23 21.70 15.09
CA HIS A 25 -8.56 22.98 14.47
C HIS A 25 -8.55 22.94 12.94
N THR A 26 -9.19 21.91 12.36
CA THR A 26 -9.20 21.67 10.92
C THR A 26 -10.58 21.27 10.42
N SER A 27 -10.77 21.20 9.10
CA SER A 27 -12.07 20.83 8.53
C SER A 27 -12.28 19.32 8.55
N LYS A 28 -13.55 18.89 8.68
CA LYS A 28 -13.93 17.48 8.57
C LYS A 28 -13.44 16.87 7.24
N THR A 29 -13.52 17.66 6.15
CA THR A 29 -12.98 17.27 4.83
C THR A 29 -11.49 16.99 4.88
N ASN A 30 -10.70 17.82 5.56
CA ASN A 30 -9.25 17.62 5.68
C ASN A 30 -8.92 16.33 6.47
N ILE A 31 -9.66 16.07 7.56
CA ILE A 31 -9.54 14.81 8.31
C ILE A 31 -9.79 13.61 7.38
N VAL A 32 -10.85 13.63 6.59
CA VAL A 32 -11.17 12.55 5.65
C VAL A 32 -10.10 12.44 4.55
N GLU A 33 -9.69 13.54 3.93
CA GLU A 33 -8.66 13.54 2.88
C GLU A 33 -7.38 12.88 3.41
N LYS A 34 -6.93 13.25 4.62
CA LYS A 34 -5.75 12.65 5.26
C LYS A 34 -5.94 11.17 5.56
N ALA A 35 -7.10 10.76 6.08
CA ALA A 35 -7.38 9.36 6.36
C ALA A 35 -7.35 8.50 5.09
N VAL A 36 -7.97 8.98 4.01
CA VAL A 36 -7.98 8.28 2.71
C VAL A 36 -6.57 8.19 2.13
N LEU A 37 -5.78 9.27 2.19
CA LEU A 37 -4.39 9.26 1.74
C LEU A 37 -3.54 8.28 2.55
N GLN A 38 -3.69 8.26 3.87
CA GLN A 38 -2.98 7.33 4.74
C GLN A 38 -3.36 5.88 4.44
N TYR A 39 -4.64 5.60 4.22
CA TYR A 39 -5.11 4.28 3.83
C TYR A 39 -4.53 3.85 2.47
N ALA A 40 -4.57 4.73 1.48
CA ALA A 40 -3.99 4.47 0.15
C ALA A 40 -2.48 4.19 0.23
N ALA A 41 -1.75 4.97 1.04
CA ALA A 41 -0.33 4.74 1.29
C ALA A 41 -0.08 3.37 1.95
N SER A 42 -0.89 3.00 2.95
CA SER A 42 -0.79 1.68 3.60
C SER A 42 -1.09 0.51 2.66
N LEU A 43 -2.00 0.71 1.70
CA LEU A 43 -2.30 -0.28 0.68
C LEU A 43 -1.14 -0.39 -0.34
N ALA A 44 -0.54 0.75 -0.70
CA ALA A 44 0.60 0.79 -1.60
C ALA A 44 1.85 0.13 -0.99
N SER A 45 2.12 0.35 0.30
CA SER A 45 3.21 -0.34 1.00
C SER A 45 2.98 -1.85 1.08
N ASN A 46 1.73 -2.28 1.28
CA ASN A 46 1.39 -3.71 1.30
C ASN A 46 1.41 -4.35 -0.11
N ARG A 47 1.26 -3.56 -1.18
CA ARG A 47 1.24 -4.06 -2.56
C ARG A 47 2.60 -4.01 -3.26
N ASN A 48 3.56 -3.26 -2.75
CA ASN A 48 4.90 -3.26 -3.31
C ASN A 48 5.71 -4.41 -2.70
N SER A 49 5.45 -5.63 -3.19
CA SER A 49 6.12 -6.87 -2.78
C SER A 49 7.64 -6.82 -2.93
N LEU A 50 8.20 -5.85 -3.64
CA LEU A 50 9.65 -5.64 -3.71
C LEU A 50 10.18 -4.82 -2.53
N LEU A 51 9.40 -3.86 -2.02
CA LEU A 51 9.81 -3.04 -0.86
C LEU A 51 9.81 -3.81 0.45
N GLN A 52 9.09 -4.94 0.56
CA GLN A 52 9.16 -5.81 1.75
C GLN A 52 10.53 -6.49 1.90
N PHE A 53 11.32 -6.55 0.81
CA PHE A 53 12.67 -7.12 0.78
C PHE A 53 13.76 -6.05 0.92
N ALA A 54 13.41 -4.77 0.84
CA ALA A 54 14.37 -3.66 0.92
C ALA A 54 14.90 -3.52 2.35
N GLY A 55 16.17 -3.90 2.56
CA GLY A 55 16.85 -3.84 3.85
C GLY A 55 16.53 -4.98 4.83
N SER A 56 15.71 -5.96 4.44
CA SER A 56 15.40 -7.15 5.23
C SER A 56 16.19 -8.38 4.82
N LEU A 57 16.63 -8.46 3.56
CA LEU A 57 17.51 -9.52 3.08
C LEU A 57 18.97 -9.12 3.29
N ASN A 58 19.74 -10.02 3.90
CA ASN A 58 21.20 -9.95 3.85
C ASN A 58 21.68 -10.33 2.43
N ALA A 59 22.98 -10.16 2.15
CA ALA A 59 23.53 -10.42 0.82
C ALA A 59 23.28 -11.86 0.35
N ASP A 60 23.39 -12.83 1.28
CA ASP A 60 23.24 -14.26 0.97
C ASP A 60 21.79 -14.61 0.59
N ASP A 61 20.80 -14.02 1.27
CA ASP A 61 19.39 -14.24 0.96
C ASP A 61 19.01 -13.59 -0.39
N ALA A 62 19.65 -12.46 -0.74
CA ALA A 62 19.46 -11.80 -2.03
C ALA A 62 20.06 -12.60 -3.19
N ASP A 63 21.26 -13.18 -3.00
CA ASP A 63 21.92 -14.05 -3.99
C ASP A 63 21.13 -15.35 -4.18
N THR A 64 20.61 -15.94 -3.10
CA THR A 64 19.74 -17.13 -3.17
C THR A 64 18.45 -16.86 -3.96
N MET A 65 17.83 -15.68 -3.75
CA MET A 65 16.66 -15.27 -4.51
C MET A 65 17.00 -15.06 -5.99
N LEU A 66 18.16 -14.47 -6.30
CA LEU A 66 18.64 -14.28 -7.67
C LEU A 66 18.89 -15.62 -8.39
N GLU A 67 19.55 -16.57 -7.72
CA GLU A 67 19.76 -17.92 -8.25
C GLU A 67 18.43 -18.63 -8.54
N THR A 68 17.47 -18.51 -7.63
CA THR A 68 16.14 -19.10 -7.82
C THR A 68 15.43 -18.51 -9.06
N ILE A 69 15.49 -17.20 -9.25
CA ILE A 69 14.92 -16.52 -10.42
C ILE A 69 15.61 -16.96 -11.72
N GLN A 70 16.94 -17.11 -11.71
CA GLN A 70 17.70 -17.56 -12.88
C GLN A 70 17.37 -19.01 -13.25
N GLN A 71 17.24 -19.90 -12.25
CA GLN A 71 16.87 -21.29 -12.46
C GLN A 71 15.44 -21.43 -12.99
N ASP A 72 14.49 -20.62 -12.50
CA ASP A 72 13.10 -20.64 -12.95
C ASP A 72 12.94 -20.07 -14.37
N LYS A 73 13.76 -19.09 -14.75
CA LYS A 73 13.84 -18.60 -16.14
C LYS A 73 14.33 -19.70 -17.09
N ASN A 74 15.34 -20.47 -16.68
CA ASN A 74 15.88 -21.56 -17.49
C ASN A 74 14.89 -22.74 -17.64
N ARG A 75 14.01 -22.96 -16.66
CA ARG A 75 12.96 -23.99 -16.75
C ARG A 75 11.87 -23.69 -17.79
N LYS A 76 11.57 -22.41 -18.05
CA LYS A 76 10.55 -22.04 -19.05
C LYS A 76 11.00 -22.22 -20.51
N ASP A 77 12.30 -22.21 -20.76
CA ASP A 77 12.83 -22.47 -22.11
C ASP A 77 12.83 -23.97 -22.45
N ASP A 78 12.86 -24.86 -21.46
CA ASP A 78 12.80 -26.31 -21.68
C ASP A 78 11.38 -26.81 -22.05
N ASP A 79 10.32 -26.13 -21.59
CA ASP A 79 8.92 -26.48 -21.90
C ASP A 79 8.46 -26.03 -23.31
N LEU A 80 9.29 -25.29 -24.06
CA LEU A 80 8.96 -24.86 -25.44
C LEU A 80 9.39 -25.86 -26.53
N HIS A 81 9.93 -27.02 -26.15
CA HIS A 81 10.47 -28.04 -27.05
C HIS A 81 9.81 -29.43 -26.92
N LEU A 82 8.50 -29.49 -26.63
CA LEU A 82 7.68 -30.72 -26.69
C LEU A 82 6.52 -30.59 -27.68
#